data_AF-A0A0S2I9C5-F1
#
_entry.id   AF-A0A0S2I9C5-F1
#
_cell.length_a   1.000
_cell.length_b   1.000
_cell.length_c   1.000
_cell.angle_alpha   90.00
_cell.angle_beta   90.00
_cell.angle_gamma   90.00
#
_symmetry.space_group_name_H-M   'P 1'
#
loop_
_entity.id
_entity.type
_entity.pdbx_description
1 polymer ?
#
loop_
_entity_poly.entity_id
_entity_poly.type
_entity_poly.pdbx_seq_one_letter_code
_entity_poly.pdbx_strand_id
1 'polypeptide(L)'
;TGTHNLKLNGHASGTIKNNVAFLLQPFEIRVSTENEGSVKVSFPLTLVGKIDFRNNYGLMLSPSSQQVSWAVDGRFNHYRYAFNISAGNNIDSIEALVSMSGDANLDFLNIAVSIPEISVPYFNVRTSPVVGYSLWEETGLKNFLKTTKQSFDLSLKTQYRKNKDMHSFEIPLDGVHRALHHYTVVFNKHFERGRDDALAFLTDSYN
;
A
#
# COMPACT_ATOMS: atom_id res chain seq x y z
N THR A 1 3.64 21.78 -0.20
CA THR A 1 3.62 20.54 -0.99
C THR A 1 5.04 20.07 -1.17
N GLY A 2 5.27 18.76 -1.25
CA GLY A 2 6.57 18.16 -1.53
C GLY A 2 6.41 17.10 -2.59
N THR A 3 7.29 17.10 -3.59
CA THR A 3 7.28 16.11 -4.66
C THR A 3 8.65 15.44 -4.73
N HIS A 4 8.66 14.14 -4.94
CA HIS A 4 9.86 13.35 -5.10
C HIS A 4 9.67 12.39 -6.27
N ASN A 5 10.44 12.61 -7.35
CA ASN A 5 10.44 11.79 -8.55
C ASN A 5 11.79 11.08 -8.66
N LEU A 6 11.76 9.76 -8.56
CA LEU A 6 12.94 8.90 -8.68
C LEU A 6 12.86 8.11 -9.99
N LYS A 7 13.97 8.07 -10.73
CA LYS A 7 14.14 7.21 -11.90
C LYS A 7 15.14 6.12 -11.55
N LEU A 8 14.71 4.87 -11.62
CA LEU A 8 15.52 3.69 -11.38
C LEU A 8 16.16 3.23 -12.70
N ASN A 9 17.43 2.83 -12.64
CA ASN A 9 18.16 2.29 -13.78
C ASN A 9 19.01 1.10 -13.31
N GLY A 10 19.10 0.04 -14.12
CA GLY A 10 19.79 -1.22 -13.79
C GLY A 10 18.84 -2.43 -13.81
N HIS A 11 19.10 -3.42 -12.95
CA HIS A 11 18.28 -4.65 -12.84
C HIS A 11 16.80 -4.38 -12.51
N ALA A 12 16.53 -3.26 -11.84
CA ALA A 12 15.22 -2.65 -11.73
C ALA A 12 15.24 -1.30 -12.47
N SER A 13 14.38 -1.13 -13.46
CA SER A 13 14.28 0.10 -14.27
C SER A 13 12.86 0.66 -14.21
N GLY A 14 12.69 1.95 -13.97
CA GLY A 14 11.34 2.49 -13.79
C GLY A 14 11.28 3.87 -13.18
N THR A 15 10.08 4.26 -12.78
CA THR A 15 9.80 5.55 -12.17
C THR A 15 9.01 5.37 -10.89
N ILE A 16 9.38 6.09 -9.84
CA ILE A 16 8.62 6.23 -8.61
C ILE A 16 8.33 7.72 -8.44
N LYS A 17 7.07 8.09 -8.25
CA LYS A 17 6.66 9.46 -7.96
C LYS A 17 5.90 9.47 -6.64
N ASN A 18 6.30 10.38 -5.76
CA ASN A 18 5.64 10.60 -4.49
C ASN A 18 5.28 12.07 -4.42
N ASN A 19 4.06 12.36 -4.04
CA ASN A 19 3.55 13.71 -3.85
C ASN A 19 2.91 13.78 -2.47
N VAL A 20 3.31 14.77 -1.69
CA VAL A 20 2.71 15.05 -0.38
C VAL A 20 2.19 16.48 -0.39
N ALA A 21 0.91 16.65 -0.08
CA ALA A 21 0.30 17.94 0.10
C ALA A 21 -0.17 18.08 1.54
N PHE A 22 0.17 19.22 2.13
CA PHE A 22 -0.32 19.65 3.42
C PHE A 22 -0.85 21.07 3.26
N LEU A 23 -2.10 21.28 3.66
CA LEU A 23 -2.77 22.57 3.65
C LEU A 23 -3.33 22.81 5.06
N LEU A 24 -3.02 23.98 5.59
CA LEU A 24 -3.53 24.45 6.87
C LEU A 24 -4.15 25.83 6.65
N GLN A 25 -5.46 25.93 6.86
CA GLN A 25 -6.25 27.16 6.76
C GLN A 25 -7.12 27.27 8.01
N PRO A 26 -7.66 28.47 8.33
CA PRO A 26 -8.64 28.59 9.40
C PRO A 26 -9.77 27.58 9.21
N PHE A 27 -9.94 26.68 10.19
CA PHE A 27 -10.97 25.65 10.20
C PHE A 27 -10.86 24.59 9.08
N GLU A 28 -9.72 24.46 8.40
CA GLU A 28 -9.49 23.38 7.43
C GLU A 28 -8.05 22.87 7.52
N ILE A 29 -7.92 21.55 7.72
CA ILE A 29 -6.68 20.80 7.61
C ILE A 29 -6.86 19.79 6.49
N ARG A 30 -5.95 19.78 5.52
CA ARG A 30 -5.93 18.78 4.46
C ARG A 30 -4.54 18.19 4.31
N VAL A 31 -4.48 16.87 4.32
CA VAL A 31 -3.26 16.10 4.08
C VAL A 31 -3.54 15.09 2.99
N SER A 32 -2.70 15.03 1.97
CA SER A 32 -2.72 13.95 0.99
C SER A 32 -1.33 13.45 0.71
N THR A 33 -1.21 12.14 0.52
CA THR A 33 0.00 11.50 0.04
C THR A 33 -0.39 10.63 -1.14
N GLU A 34 0.25 10.85 -2.28
CA GLU A 34 0.05 10.08 -3.51
C GLU A 34 1.39 9.46 -3.88
N ASN A 35 1.46 8.14 -3.81
CA ASN A 35 2.65 7.40 -4.20
C ASN A 35 2.28 6.52 -5.37
N GLU A 36 2.97 6.70 -6.50
CA GLU A 36 2.83 5.85 -7.67
C GLU A 36 4.20 5.34 -8.11
N GLY A 37 4.25 4.13 -8.64
CA GLY A 37 5.45 3.65 -9.28
C GLY A 37 5.18 2.59 -10.32
N SER A 38 6.05 2.57 -11.32
CA SER A 38 6.06 1.59 -12.40
C SER A 38 7.48 1.09 -12.57
N VAL A 39 7.72 -0.18 -12.28
CA VAL A 39 9.04 -0.81 -12.20
C VAL A 39 9.11 -2.07 -13.08
N LYS A 40 10.08 -2.01 -13.97
CA LYS A 40 10.79 -3.03 -14.76
C LYS A 40 11.71 -3.93 -13.95
N VAL A 41 11.36 -5.14 -13.51
CA VAL A 41 12.35 -6.03 -12.85
C VAL A 41 12.79 -7.12 -13.81
N SER A 42 14.10 -7.27 -14.00
CA SER A 42 14.70 -8.35 -14.79
C SER A 42 15.19 -9.46 -13.87
N PHE A 43 14.63 -10.67 -14.00
CA PHE A 43 15.05 -11.86 -13.26
C PHE A 43 16.07 -12.67 -14.09
N PRO A 44 16.90 -13.52 -13.44
CA PRO A 44 17.70 -14.52 -14.14
C PRO A 44 16.80 -15.38 -15.06
N LEU A 45 17.34 -15.88 -16.19
CA LEU A 45 16.60 -16.63 -17.23
C LEU A 45 15.68 -15.78 -18.14
N THR A 46 16.00 -14.50 -18.36
CA THR A 46 15.31 -13.58 -19.30
C THR A 46 13.85 -13.22 -18.97
N LEU A 47 13.35 -13.59 -17.79
CA LEU A 47 12.02 -13.21 -17.33
C LEU A 47 11.98 -11.73 -16.92
N VAL A 48 11.05 -10.96 -17.49
CA VAL A 48 10.82 -9.55 -17.13
C VAL A 48 9.48 -9.40 -16.43
N GLY A 49 9.51 -8.88 -15.21
CA GLY A 49 8.34 -8.58 -14.39
C GLY A 49 7.93 -7.10 -14.48
N LYS A 50 6.72 -6.88 -15.01
CA LYS A 50 5.85 -5.70 -14.87
C LYS A 50 5.39 -5.43 -13.44
N ILE A 51 5.90 -4.45 -12.69
CA ILE A 51 5.24 -4.02 -11.42
C ILE A 51 4.69 -2.60 -11.59
N ASP A 52 3.41 -2.40 -11.31
CA ASP A 52 2.83 -1.08 -11.09
C ASP A 52 2.22 -1.03 -9.69
N PHE A 53 2.41 0.07 -8.96
CA PHE A 53 1.82 0.27 -7.65
C PHE A 53 1.29 1.69 -7.49
N ARG A 54 0.21 1.84 -6.74
CA ARG A 54 -0.32 3.11 -6.26
C ARG A 54 -0.72 2.96 -4.80
N ASN A 55 -0.35 3.94 -3.98
CA ASN A 55 -0.75 4.02 -2.58
C ASN A 55 -1.05 5.48 -2.24
N ASN A 56 -2.34 5.76 -2.07
CA ASN A 56 -2.86 7.08 -1.84
C ASN A 56 -3.54 7.16 -0.48
N TYR A 57 -3.15 8.14 0.33
CA TYR A 57 -3.78 8.48 1.59
C TYR A 57 -4.35 9.89 1.52
N GLY A 58 -5.55 10.08 2.07
CA GLY A 58 -6.22 11.37 2.16
C GLY A 58 -6.80 11.60 3.54
N LEU A 59 -6.62 12.81 4.06
CA LEU A 59 -7.24 13.30 5.28
C LEU A 59 -7.74 14.72 5.03
N MET A 60 -9.00 14.98 5.37
CA MET A 60 -9.59 16.31 5.36
C MET A 60 -10.34 16.52 6.66
N LEU A 61 -10.02 17.57 7.39
CA LEU A 61 -10.66 17.92 8.66
C LEU A 61 -11.12 19.37 8.60
N SER A 62 -12.42 19.58 8.65
CA SER A 62 -13.07 20.85 8.90
C SER A 62 -14.21 20.67 9.91
N PRO A 63 -14.76 21.72 10.53
CA PRO A 63 -15.91 21.60 11.42
C PRO A 63 -17.14 20.96 10.74
N SER A 64 -17.32 21.23 9.44
CA SER A 64 -18.47 20.73 8.67
C SER A 64 -18.22 19.38 8.00
N SER A 65 -16.96 18.97 7.81
CA SER A 65 -16.63 17.69 7.19
C SER A 65 -15.30 17.11 7.68
N GLN A 66 -15.33 15.85 8.11
CA GLN A 66 -14.14 15.06 8.39
C GLN A 66 -14.12 13.84 7.47
N GLN A 67 -13.03 13.63 6.74
CA GLN A 67 -12.90 12.53 5.80
C GLN A 67 -11.51 11.91 5.89
N VAL A 68 -11.46 10.59 5.80
CA VAL A 68 -10.24 9.82 5.66
C VAL A 68 -10.41 8.82 4.52
N SER A 69 -9.37 8.66 3.72
CA SER A 69 -9.36 7.69 2.63
C SER A 69 -7.98 7.04 2.51
N TRP A 70 -8.01 5.77 2.13
CA TRP A 70 -6.83 4.99 1.80
C TRP A 70 -7.14 4.09 0.61
N ALA A 71 -6.40 4.28 -0.47
CA ALA A 71 -6.52 3.50 -1.68
C ALA A 71 -5.17 2.88 -2.06
N VAL A 72 -5.16 1.57 -2.28
CA VAL A 72 -4.00 0.80 -2.74
C VAL A 72 -4.36 0.08 -4.02
N ASP A 73 -3.50 0.17 -5.03
CA ASP A 73 -3.56 -0.60 -6.26
C ASP A 73 -2.19 -1.21 -6.53
N GLY A 74 -2.15 -2.49 -6.84
CA GLY A 74 -0.94 -3.23 -7.16
C GLY A 74 -1.18 -4.12 -8.36
N ARG A 75 -0.27 -4.06 -9.34
CA ARG A 75 -0.29 -4.92 -10.52
C ARG A 75 1.08 -5.56 -10.72
N PHE A 76 1.10 -6.88 -10.80
CA PHE A 76 2.25 -7.65 -11.27
C PHE A 76 1.88 -8.32 -12.59
N ASN A 77 2.49 -7.94 -13.72
CA ASN A 77 2.12 -8.42 -15.05
C ASN A 77 0.61 -8.31 -15.31
N HIS A 78 -0.08 -9.45 -15.37
CA HIS A 78 -1.54 -9.55 -15.58
C HIS A 78 -2.33 -9.72 -14.27
N TYR A 79 -1.65 -9.85 -13.12
CA TYR A 79 -2.26 -9.98 -11.80
C TYR A 79 -2.53 -8.59 -11.22
N ARG A 80 -3.78 -8.30 -10.85
CA ARG A 80 -4.18 -7.01 -10.26
C ARG A 80 -4.82 -7.23 -8.89
N TYR A 81 -4.51 -6.34 -7.97
CA TYR A 81 -5.16 -6.23 -6.67
C TYR A 81 -5.43 -4.77 -6.38
N ALA A 82 -6.64 -4.44 -5.95
CA ALA A 82 -7.01 -3.09 -5.55
C ALA A 82 -7.86 -3.12 -4.29
N PHE A 83 -7.64 -2.14 -3.43
CA PHE A 83 -8.32 -1.98 -2.15
C PHE A 83 -8.57 -0.50 -1.89
N ASN A 84 -9.75 -0.16 -1.40
CA ASN A 84 -10.15 1.20 -1.09
C ASN A 84 -10.98 1.21 0.19
N ILE A 85 -10.53 1.97 1.17
CA ILE A 85 -11.31 2.33 2.36
C ILE A 85 -11.51 3.83 2.37
N SER A 86 -12.73 4.24 2.65
CA SER A 86 -12.99 5.62 3.06
C SER A 86 -13.99 5.66 4.20
N ALA A 87 -13.83 6.67 5.04
CA ALA A 87 -14.80 7.02 6.05
C ALA A 87 -14.96 8.54 6.04
N GLY A 88 -16.21 8.98 6.10
CA GLY A 88 -16.58 10.39 5.99
C GLY A 88 -17.66 10.73 6.99
N ASN A 89 -17.55 11.92 7.56
CA ASN A 89 -18.55 12.53 8.41
C ASN A 89 -18.78 13.94 7.87
N ASN A 90 -20.03 14.28 7.58
CA ASN A 90 -20.42 15.63 7.20
C ASN A 90 -21.68 16.05 7.98
N ILE A 91 -22.23 17.23 7.66
CA ILE A 91 -23.41 17.76 8.36
C ILE A 91 -24.62 16.82 8.21
N ASP A 92 -24.75 16.14 7.06
CA ASP A 92 -25.95 15.36 6.74
C ASP A 92 -25.82 13.87 7.06
N SER A 93 -24.61 13.33 7.14
CA SER A 93 -24.39 11.89 7.17
C SER A 93 -23.01 11.46 7.69
N ILE A 94 -22.95 10.19 8.10
CA ILE A 94 -21.72 9.44 8.32
C ILE A 94 -21.69 8.31 7.28
N GLU A 95 -20.59 8.17 6.56
CA GLU A 95 -20.37 7.16 5.54
C GLU A 95 -19.11 6.36 5.82
N ALA A 96 -19.17 5.06 5.56
CA ALA A 96 -18.00 4.20 5.48
C ALA A 96 -18.12 3.33 4.23
N LEU A 97 -17.02 3.21 3.49
CA LEU A 97 -16.90 2.42 2.29
C LEU A 97 -15.65 1.55 2.43
N VAL A 98 -15.81 0.27 2.11
CA VAL A 98 -14.70 -0.67 1.93
C VAL A 98 -14.95 -1.39 0.62
N SER A 99 -13.99 -1.34 -0.30
CA SER A 99 -14.00 -2.14 -1.50
C SER A 99 -12.66 -2.82 -1.74
N MET A 100 -12.72 -4.01 -2.31
CA MET A 100 -11.56 -4.83 -2.62
C MET A 100 -11.85 -5.63 -3.88
N SER A 101 -10.92 -5.62 -4.82
CA SER A 101 -11.01 -6.41 -6.04
C SER A 101 -9.67 -7.04 -6.36
N GLY A 102 -9.71 -8.20 -7.01
CA GLY A 102 -8.52 -8.90 -7.46
C GLY A 102 -8.80 -9.70 -8.72
N ASP A 103 -7.79 -9.77 -9.58
CA ASP A 103 -7.79 -10.57 -10.80
C ASP A 103 -6.43 -11.28 -10.90
N ALA A 104 -6.45 -12.60 -10.97
CA ALA A 104 -5.27 -13.43 -11.05
C ALA A 104 -5.46 -14.61 -12.01
N ASN A 105 -4.59 -14.70 -13.02
CA ASN A 105 -4.54 -15.86 -13.91
C ASN A 105 -3.41 -16.80 -13.51
N LEU A 106 -3.75 -17.91 -12.84
CA LEU A 106 -2.82 -18.95 -12.39
C LEU A 106 -2.67 -20.11 -13.41
N ASP A 107 -2.95 -19.90 -14.70
CA ASP A 107 -2.87 -20.94 -15.74
C ASP A 107 -1.48 -21.61 -15.82
N PHE A 108 -0.43 -20.94 -15.37
CA PHE A 108 0.92 -21.51 -15.27
C PHE A 108 0.98 -22.76 -14.37
N LEU A 109 0.05 -22.93 -13.43
CA LEU A 109 -0.03 -24.12 -12.57
C LEU A 109 -0.37 -25.39 -13.35
N ASN A 110 -1.00 -25.26 -14.53
CA ASN A 110 -1.26 -26.37 -15.44
C ASN A 110 -0.06 -26.76 -16.30
N ILE A 111 0.99 -25.93 -16.33
CA ILE A 111 2.19 -26.24 -17.11
C ILE A 111 2.93 -27.35 -16.38
N ALA A 112 3.12 -28.47 -17.08
CA ALA A 112 3.80 -29.63 -16.54
C ALA A 112 5.28 -29.29 -16.29
N VAL A 113 5.71 -29.39 -15.04
CA VAL A 113 7.09 -29.14 -14.62
C VAL A 113 7.87 -30.45 -14.62
N SER A 114 9.09 -30.40 -15.13
CA SER A 114 10.02 -31.52 -15.08
C SER A 114 11.26 -31.13 -14.28
N ILE A 115 11.50 -31.82 -13.18
CA ILE A 115 12.66 -31.63 -12.30
C ILE A 115 13.64 -32.76 -12.59
N PRO A 116 14.86 -32.47 -13.08
CA PRO A 116 15.85 -33.50 -13.36
C PRO A 116 16.37 -34.14 -12.06
N GLU A 117 17.13 -35.23 -12.19
CA GLU A 117 17.87 -35.80 -11.07
C GLU A 117 18.95 -34.82 -10.58
N ILE A 118 18.90 -34.45 -9.30
CA ILE A 118 19.85 -33.53 -8.66
C ILE A 118 20.59 -34.27 -7.55
N SER A 119 21.91 -34.11 -7.49
CA SER A 119 22.70 -34.56 -6.34
C SER A 119 22.56 -33.55 -5.21
N VAL A 120 21.99 -33.96 -4.08
CA VAL A 120 21.84 -33.06 -2.92
C VAL A 120 23.24 -32.79 -2.34
N PRO A 121 23.70 -31.54 -2.19
CA PRO A 121 25.01 -31.27 -1.60
C PRO A 121 25.10 -31.82 -0.17
N TYR A 122 26.26 -32.34 0.23
CA TYR A 122 26.57 -32.91 1.56
C TYR A 122 25.88 -34.24 1.92
N PHE A 123 24.88 -34.67 1.15
CA PHE A 123 24.26 -35.98 1.27
C PHE A 123 24.54 -36.76 -0.02
N ASN A 124 25.09 -37.97 0.04
CA ASN A 124 25.38 -38.78 -1.16
C ASN A 124 24.10 -39.40 -1.76
N VAL A 125 23.02 -38.61 -1.84
CA VAL A 125 21.67 -38.98 -2.22
C VAL A 125 21.29 -38.18 -3.46
N ARG A 126 20.67 -38.86 -4.43
CA ARG A 126 20.16 -38.25 -5.66
C ARG A 126 18.64 -38.22 -5.64
N THR A 127 18.05 -37.11 -6.04
CA THR A 127 16.59 -36.98 -6.15
C THR A 127 16.12 -37.70 -7.41
N SER A 128 15.05 -38.49 -7.32
CA SER A 128 14.46 -39.09 -8.52
C SER A 128 13.95 -38.00 -9.48
N PRO A 129 14.10 -38.19 -10.80
CA PRO A 129 13.58 -37.25 -11.77
C PRO A 129 12.05 -37.24 -11.73
N VAL A 130 11.47 -36.04 -11.74
CA VAL A 130 10.02 -35.83 -11.83
C VAL A 130 9.75 -35.30 -13.22
N VAL A 131 8.87 -35.94 -13.99
CA VAL A 131 8.56 -35.53 -15.37
C VAL A 131 7.07 -35.31 -15.50
N GLY A 132 6.67 -34.18 -16.09
CA GLY A 132 5.28 -33.94 -16.44
C GLY A 132 4.37 -33.61 -15.25
N TYR A 133 4.93 -33.10 -14.15
CA TYR A 133 4.17 -32.83 -12.92
C TYR A 133 3.40 -31.52 -13.00
N SER A 134 2.06 -31.60 -13.08
CA SER A 134 1.18 -30.44 -13.06
C SER A 134 0.90 -30.02 -11.62
N LEU A 135 1.32 -28.81 -11.24
CA LEU A 135 1.05 -28.31 -9.90
C LEU A 135 -0.45 -28.20 -9.62
N TRP A 136 -1.26 -27.88 -10.63
CA TRP A 136 -2.71 -27.74 -10.49
C TRP A 136 -3.40 -29.06 -10.10
N GLU A 137 -3.06 -30.14 -10.80
CA GLU A 137 -3.68 -31.46 -10.61
C GLU A 137 -3.08 -32.19 -9.39
N GLU A 138 -1.75 -32.21 -9.28
CA GLU A 138 -1.06 -33.12 -8.36
C GLU A 138 -0.93 -32.59 -6.93
N THR A 139 -1.03 -31.27 -6.71
CA THR A 139 -0.93 -30.68 -5.35
C THR A 139 -2.28 -30.57 -4.64
N GLY A 140 -3.37 -30.93 -5.31
CA GLY A 140 -4.74 -30.78 -4.78
C GLY A 140 -5.29 -29.35 -4.89
N LEU A 141 -4.56 -28.41 -5.49
CA LEU A 141 -5.03 -27.03 -5.71
C LEU A 141 -6.34 -26.97 -6.48
N LYS A 142 -6.55 -27.88 -7.44
CA LYS A 142 -7.82 -28.03 -8.17
C LYS A 142 -9.04 -28.29 -7.28
N ASN A 143 -8.85 -28.94 -6.14
CA ASN A 143 -9.93 -29.21 -5.19
C ASN A 143 -10.20 -28.02 -4.27
N PHE A 144 -9.18 -27.17 -4.04
CA PHE A 144 -9.29 -25.98 -3.20
C PHE A 144 -9.80 -24.75 -3.98
N LEU A 145 -9.31 -24.56 -5.21
CA LEU A 145 -9.62 -23.44 -6.09
C LEU A 145 -10.58 -23.89 -7.19
N LYS A 146 -11.66 -23.14 -7.43
CA LYS A 146 -12.64 -23.47 -8.48
C LYS A 146 -12.08 -23.43 -9.91
N THR A 147 -11.08 -22.60 -10.17
CA THR A 147 -10.51 -22.37 -11.50
C THR A 147 -9.11 -21.76 -11.37
N THR A 148 -8.27 -21.83 -12.39
CA THR A 148 -6.99 -21.11 -12.41
C THR A 148 -7.17 -19.61 -12.59
N LYS A 149 -8.28 -19.15 -13.16
CA LYS A 149 -8.63 -17.74 -13.31
C LYS A 149 -9.42 -17.26 -12.09
N GLN A 150 -8.70 -16.76 -11.10
CA GLN A 150 -9.26 -16.26 -9.85
C GLN A 150 -9.64 -14.78 -10.01
N SER A 151 -10.90 -14.45 -9.73
CA SER A 151 -11.33 -13.07 -9.62
C SER A 151 -12.32 -12.89 -8.47
N PHE A 152 -12.25 -11.74 -7.82
CA PHE A 152 -13.21 -11.36 -6.79
C PHE A 152 -13.44 -9.86 -6.82
N ASP A 153 -14.65 -9.46 -6.44
CA ASP A 153 -15.05 -8.08 -6.25
C ASP A 153 -15.97 -8.01 -5.03
N LEU A 154 -15.54 -7.27 -4.01
CA LEU A 154 -16.25 -7.09 -2.76
C LEU A 154 -16.40 -5.58 -2.52
N SER A 155 -17.62 -5.14 -2.26
CA SER A 155 -17.91 -3.74 -1.93
C SER A 155 -18.96 -3.66 -0.84
N LEU A 156 -18.63 -2.95 0.25
CA LEU A 156 -19.50 -2.69 1.37
C LEU A 156 -19.58 -1.18 1.57
N LYS A 157 -20.79 -0.63 1.49
CA LYS A 157 -21.09 0.77 1.80
C LYS A 157 -22.12 0.84 2.91
N THR A 158 -21.82 1.59 3.96
CA THR A 158 -22.76 1.90 5.04
C THR A 158 -22.90 3.41 5.18
N GLN A 159 -24.13 3.90 5.28
CA GLN A 159 -24.42 5.32 5.45
C GLN A 159 -25.48 5.52 6.53
N TYR A 160 -25.21 6.42 7.47
CA TYR A 160 -26.15 6.90 8.46
C TYR A 160 -26.50 8.35 8.14
N ARG A 161 -27.79 8.65 7.97
CA ARG A 161 -28.27 10.03 7.79
C ARG A 161 -28.58 10.63 9.16
N LYS A 162 -27.97 11.77 9.46
CA LYS A 162 -28.14 12.45 10.74
C LYS A 162 -29.51 13.12 10.80
N ASN A 163 -30.13 13.05 11.97
CA ASN A 163 -31.31 13.86 12.25
C ASN A 163 -30.87 15.31 12.54
N LYS A 164 -31.38 16.27 11.75
CA LYS A 164 -31.05 17.71 11.90
C LYS A 164 -31.69 18.34 13.14
N ASP A 165 -32.67 17.66 13.74
CA ASP A 165 -33.40 18.14 14.90
C ASP A 165 -32.71 17.77 16.24
N MET A 166 -31.58 17.05 16.21
CA MET A 166 -30.88 16.57 17.41
C MET A 166 -29.64 17.42 17.73
N HIS A 167 -29.65 17.96 18.95
CA HIS A 167 -28.81 18.98 19.57
C HIS A 167 -27.30 19.05 19.26
N SER A 168 -26.79 20.28 19.40
CA SER A 168 -25.38 20.64 19.51
C SER A 168 -24.65 19.76 20.52
N PHE A 169 -23.71 18.95 20.05
CA PHE A 169 -22.73 18.29 20.90
C PHE A 169 -21.55 19.24 21.09
N GLU A 170 -21.29 19.67 22.32
CA GLU A 170 -20.01 20.30 22.65
C GLU A 170 -18.91 19.25 22.47
N ILE A 171 -18.10 19.42 21.43
CA ILE A 171 -16.90 18.58 21.26
C ILE A 171 -15.85 19.12 22.24
N PRO A 172 -15.42 18.34 23.25
CA PRO A 172 -14.40 18.79 24.18
C PRO A 172 -13.04 18.85 23.46
N LEU A 173 -12.73 20.01 22.90
CA LEU A 173 -11.49 20.28 22.16
C LEU A 173 -10.24 20.22 23.05
N ASP A 174 -10.39 20.19 24.37
CA ASP A 174 -9.30 20.15 25.35
C ASP A 174 -8.39 18.91 25.16
N GLY A 175 -8.98 17.75 24.89
CA GLY A 175 -8.22 16.53 24.59
C GLY A 175 -7.38 16.64 23.31
N VAL A 176 -7.97 17.21 22.26
CA VAL A 176 -7.30 17.44 20.97
C VAL A 176 -6.20 18.48 21.11
N HIS A 177 -6.44 19.57 21.85
CA HIS A 177 -5.44 20.60 22.12
C HIS A 177 -4.26 20.05 22.90
N ARG A 178 -4.48 19.26 23.95
CA ARG A 178 -3.40 18.62 24.73
C ARG A 178 -2.59 17.65 23.87
N ALA A 179 -3.26 16.84 23.04
CA ALA A 179 -2.58 15.92 22.14
C ALA A 179 -1.73 16.69 21.12
N LEU A 180 -2.28 17.71 20.47
CA LEU A 180 -1.54 18.56 19.52
C LEU A 180 -0.34 19.23 20.19
N HIS A 181 -0.52 19.85 21.36
CA HIS A 181 0.57 20.47 22.11
C HIS A 181 1.66 19.46 22.47
N HIS A 182 1.29 18.26 22.95
CA HIS A 182 2.25 17.20 23.25
C HIS A 182 3.05 16.78 22.02
N TYR A 183 2.38 16.54 20.88
CA TYR A 183 3.05 16.18 19.64
C TYR A 183 3.94 17.30 19.10
N THR A 184 3.55 18.57 19.23
CA THR A 184 4.41 19.72 18.87
C THR A 184 5.69 19.73 19.69
N VAL A 185 5.62 19.52 21.00
CA VAL A 185 6.81 19.48 21.89
C VAL A 185 7.72 18.30 21.52
N VAL A 186 7.15 17.11 21.34
CA VAL A 186 7.90 15.90 20.97
C VAL A 186 8.56 16.07 19.59
N PHE A 187 7.81 16.55 18.60
CA PHE A 187 8.32 16.82 17.26
C PHE A 187 9.48 17.81 17.29
N ASN A 188 9.34 18.92 18.01
CA ASN A 188 10.39 19.93 18.10
C ASN A 188 11.67 19.36 18.72
N LYS A 189 11.55 18.54 19.77
CA LYS A 189 12.70 17.87 20.39
C LYS A 189 13.43 16.93 19.42
N HIS A 190 12.68 16.16 18.62
CA HIS A 190 13.29 15.27 17.62
C HIS A 190 13.90 16.04 16.45
N PHE A 191 13.29 17.15 16.05
CA PHE A 191 13.82 18.03 15.02
C PHE A 191 15.15 18.66 15.44
N GLU A 192 15.21 19.24 16.64
CA GLU A 192 16.43 19.83 17.19
C GLU A 192 17.56 18.80 17.28
N ARG A 193 17.25 17.59 17.78
CA ARG A 193 18.24 16.51 17.84
C ARG A 193 18.72 16.06 16.46
N GLY A 194 17.81 15.92 15.49
CA GLY A 194 18.18 15.58 14.12
C GLY A 194 19.03 16.65 13.45
N ARG A 195 18.78 17.93 13.74
CA ARG A 195 19.62 19.05 13.29
C ARG A 195 21.02 18.96 13.90
N ASP A 196 21.12 18.73 15.20
CA ASP A 196 22.41 18.66 15.91
C ASP A 196 23.23 17.45 15.45
N ASP A 197 22.59 16.29 15.27
CA ASP A 197 23.24 15.08 14.72
C ASP A 197 23.71 15.29 13.28
N ALA A 198 22.92 15.98 12.46
CA ALA A 198 23.32 16.34 11.09
C ALA A 198 24.48 17.34 11.06
N LEU A 199 24.49 18.33 11.97
CA LEU A 199 25.58 19.28 12.10
C LEU A 199 26.88 18.61 12.56
N ALA A 200 26.79 17.68 13.52
CA ALA A 200 27.92 16.89 14.00
C ALA A 200 28.49 16.04 12.86
N PHE A 201 27.64 15.34 12.10
CA PHE A 201 28.05 14.57 10.93
C PHE A 201 28.77 15.44 9.88
N LEU A 202 28.24 16.63 9.58
CA LEU A 202 28.87 17.55 8.62
C LEU A 202 30.22 18.08 9.13
N THR A 203 30.33 18.35 10.43
CA THR A 203 31.57 18.84 11.06
C THR A 203 32.65 17.75 11.06
N ASP A 204 32.29 16.51 11.42
CA ASP A 204 33.19 15.35 11.40
C ASP A 204 33.62 14.97 9.98
N SER A 205 32.82 15.29 8.96
CA SER A 205 33.17 15.04 7.55
C SER A 205 34.20 16.02 6.97
N TYR A 206 34.48 17.13 7.66
CA TYR A 206 35.40 18.18 7.21
C TYR A 206 36.80 18.09 7.87
N ASN A 207 36.94 17.31 8.93
CA ASN A 207 38.23 16.91 9.54
C ASN A 207 38.70 15.54 9.03
#